data_AF-A0A962EHT2-F1
#
_entry.id   AF-A0A962EHT2-F1
#
_cell.length_a   1.000
_cell.length_b   1.000
_cell.length_c   1.000
_cell.angle_alpha   90.00
_cell.angle_beta   90.00
_cell.angle_gamma   90.00
#
_symmetry.space_group_name_H-M   'P 1'
#
loop_
_entity.id
_entity.type
_entity.pdbx_description
1 polymer ?
#
loop_
_entity_poly.entity_id
_entity_poly.type
_entity_poly.pdbx_seq_one_letter_code
_entity_poly.pdbx_strand_id
1 'polypeptide(L)'
;LKCVVANPLDVSRFLMEFYGVTRSVRKAKDAKDNTREFGAKIINFEQLLELGKSANLGADDQHIVQIVDWLLQYAFEQRASDIHLEPRREISNVRFRIDGVMHKTFELPTPVMSGVTARIKVL
;
A
#
# COMPACT_ATOMS: atom_id res chain seq x y z
N LEU A 1 -17.49 -23.40 -22.41
CA LEU A 1 -18.11 -22.15 -22.88
C LEU A 1 -19.56 -22.44 -23.25
N LYS A 2 -20.50 -21.61 -22.81
CA LYS A 2 -21.94 -21.77 -23.12
C LYS A 2 -22.37 -20.63 -24.04
N CYS A 3 -22.90 -20.95 -25.22
CA CYS A 3 -23.46 -19.94 -26.12
C CYS A 3 -24.81 -19.46 -25.58
N VAL A 4 -24.99 -18.14 -25.56
CA VAL A 4 -26.23 -17.48 -25.12
C VAL A 4 -26.57 -16.35 -26.07
N VAL A 5 -27.86 -16.04 -26.21
CA VAL A 5 -28.34 -14.88 -26.95
C VAL A 5 -28.56 -13.74 -25.96
N ALA A 6 -28.06 -12.56 -26.29
CA ALA A 6 -28.19 -11.36 -25.47
C ALA A 6 -28.57 -10.17 -26.34
N ASN A 7 -29.30 -9.22 -25.75
CA ASN A 7 -29.62 -7.94 -26.40
C ASN A 7 -28.32 -7.13 -26.61
N PRO A 8 -28.03 -6.65 -27.84
CA PRO A 8 -26.85 -5.84 -28.12
C PRO A 8 -26.67 -4.62 -27.20
N LEU A 9 -27.77 -4.01 -26.75
CA LEU A 9 -27.74 -2.87 -25.83
C LEU A 9 -27.25 -3.27 -24.43
N ASP A 10 -27.69 -4.42 -23.93
CA ASP A 10 -27.27 -4.94 -22.64
C ASP A 10 -25.79 -5.32 -22.66
N VAL A 11 -25.33 -5.95 -23.75
CA VAL A 11 -23.90 -6.29 -23.92
C VAL A 11 -23.05 -5.01 -23.91
N SER A 12 -23.47 -3.98 -24.64
CA SER A 12 -22.74 -2.70 -24.70
C SER A 12 -22.69 -1.99 -23.35
N ARG A 13 -23.80 -1.98 -22.60
CA ARG A 13 -23.87 -1.43 -21.24
C ARG A 13 -22.93 -2.18 -20.30
N PHE A 14 -23.03 -3.51 -20.25
CA PHE A 14 -22.19 -4.32 -19.36
C PHE A 14 -20.71 -4.24 -19.72
N LEU A 15 -20.36 -4.15 -21.00
CA LEU A 15 -18.97 -3.92 -21.39
C LEU A 15 -18.42 -2.60 -20.86
N MET A 16 -19.21 -1.52 -20.88
CA MET A 16 -18.79 -0.23 -20.31
C MET A 16 -18.75 -0.24 -18.78
N GLU A 17 -19.72 -0.87 -18.11
CA GLU A 17 -19.73 -0.98 -16.64
C GLU A 17 -18.55 -1.81 -16.13
N PHE A 18 -18.29 -2.98 -16.73
CA PHE A 18 -17.25 -3.89 -16.27
C PHE A 18 -15.85 -3.48 -16.73
N TYR A 19 -15.68 -3.02 -17.97
CA TYR A 19 -14.35 -2.71 -18.53
C TYR A 19 -14.04 -1.21 -18.62
N GLY A 20 -15.03 -0.34 -18.36
CA GLY A 20 -14.83 1.11 -18.34
C GLY A 20 -13.97 1.55 -17.16
N VAL A 21 -14.26 1.05 -15.96
CA VAL A 21 -13.50 1.36 -14.73
C VAL A 21 -12.04 0.92 -14.86
N THR A 22 -11.79 -0.26 -15.44
CA THR A 22 -10.43 -0.78 -15.64
C THR A 22 -9.61 0.09 -16.59
N ARG A 23 -10.25 0.74 -17.58
CA ARG A 23 -9.55 1.58 -18.57
C ARG A 23 -9.13 2.93 -17.99
N SER A 24 -9.98 3.57 -17.17
CA SER A 24 -9.62 4.83 -16.47
C SER A 24 -8.52 4.61 -15.45
N VAL A 25 -8.60 3.52 -14.68
CA VAL A 25 -7.56 3.14 -13.70
C VAL A 25 -6.25 2.76 -14.40
N ARG A 26 -6.30 2.08 -15.55
CA ARG A 26 -5.11 1.72 -16.33
C ARG A 26 -4.44 2.92 -16.99
N LYS A 27 -5.20 3.87 -17.56
CA LYS A 27 -4.64 5.13 -18.09
C LYS A 27 -3.97 5.98 -17.01
N ALA A 28 -4.47 5.97 -15.77
CA ALA A 28 -3.81 6.62 -14.64
C ALA A 28 -2.52 5.91 -14.21
N LYS A 29 -2.45 4.59 -14.41
CA LYS A 29 -1.29 3.74 -14.06
C LYS A 29 -0.16 3.85 -15.08
N ASP A 30 -0.47 4.03 -16.37
CA ASP A 30 0.52 4.14 -17.45
C ASP A 30 1.21 5.54 -17.48
N ALA A 31 0.71 6.53 -16.74
CA ALA A 31 1.32 7.88 -16.64
C ALA A 31 2.40 8.02 -15.55
N LYS A 32 2.60 7.00 -14.72
CA LYS A 32 3.61 6.97 -13.65
C LYS A 32 4.65 5.88 -13.94
N ASP A 33 5.71 6.29 -14.64
CA ASP A 33 6.89 5.47 -14.89
C ASP A 33 7.63 5.22 -13.55
N ASN A 34 7.24 4.16 -12.84
CA ASN A 34 7.45 3.95 -11.41
C ASN A 34 8.84 3.40 -11.00
N THR A 35 9.74 3.09 -11.94
CA THR A 35 10.95 2.33 -11.58
C THR A 35 12.08 3.20 -10.98
N ARG A 36 12.17 4.49 -11.34
CA ARG A 36 13.20 5.42 -10.80
C ARG A 36 12.75 6.20 -9.56
N GLU A 37 11.45 6.45 -9.42
CA GLU A 37 10.88 7.18 -8.28
C GLU A 37 10.94 6.34 -6.98
N PHE A 38 10.94 5.02 -7.11
CA PHE A 38 10.83 4.09 -5.99
C PHE A 38 12.11 3.98 -5.15
N GLY A 39 13.29 3.97 -5.78
CA GLY A 39 14.58 4.04 -5.06
C GLY A 39 14.71 5.32 -4.23
N ALA A 40 14.20 6.45 -4.75
CA ALA A 40 14.14 7.71 -4.02
C ALA A 40 13.16 7.69 -2.85
N LYS A 41 12.03 6.96 -2.95
CA LYS A 41 11.08 6.79 -1.84
C LYS A 41 11.61 5.88 -0.73
N ILE A 42 12.39 4.85 -1.04
CA ILE A 42 13.05 4.02 -0.01
C ILE A 42 14.04 4.86 0.80
N ILE A 43 14.85 5.71 0.14
CA ILE A 43 15.76 6.65 0.83
C ILE A 43 14.97 7.60 1.75
N ASN A 44 13.79 8.05 1.30
CA ASN A 44 12.92 8.92 2.09
C ASN A 44 12.27 8.20 3.29
N PHE A 45 12.03 6.89 3.19
CA PHE A 45 11.43 6.11 4.27
C PHE A 45 12.37 5.94 5.48
N GLU A 46 13.67 5.68 5.24
CA GLU A 46 14.65 5.63 6.33
C GLU A 46 14.76 6.98 7.05
N GLN A 47 14.76 8.08 6.29
CA GLN A 47 14.77 9.43 6.85
C GLN A 47 13.50 9.71 7.67
N LEU A 48 12.33 9.27 7.19
CA LEU A 48 11.06 9.39 7.89
C LEU A 48 11.04 8.56 9.19
N LEU A 49 11.71 7.40 9.21
CA LEU A 49 11.89 6.61 10.42
C LEU A 49 12.76 7.31 11.46
N GLU A 50 13.88 7.91 11.04
CA GLU A 50 14.80 8.62 11.94
C GLU A 50 14.13 9.84 12.58
N LEU A 51 13.29 10.55 11.83
CA LEU A 51 12.45 11.62 12.36
C LEU A 51 11.46 11.10 13.41
N GLY A 52 10.79 9.97 13.11
CA GLY A 52 9.85 9.32 14.03
C GLY A 52 10.47 8.76 15.31
N LYS A 53 11.78 8.46 15.33
CA LYS A 53 12.51 8.02 16.54
C LYS A 53 12.83 9.17 17.50
N SER A 54 12.93 10.39 17.00
CA SER A 54 13.51 11.53 17.72
C SER A 54 12.50 12.37 18.50
N ALA A 55 11.18 12.16 18.31
CA ALA A 55 10.13 13.05 18.82
C ALA A 55 9.20 12.37 19.84
N ASN A 56 8.79 13.13 20.86
CA ASN A 56 7.74 12.76 21.80
C ASN A 56 6.43 12.45 21.04
N LEU A 57 5.84 11.29 21.37
CA LEU A 57 4.75 10.58 20.67
C LEU A 57 3.40 11.32 20.54
N GLY A 58 3.33 12.62 20.87
CA GLY A 58 2.12 13.43 20.80
C GLY A 58 2.07 14.44 19.65
N ALA A 59 3.17 14.64 18.91
CA ALA A 59 3.32 15.80 18.01
C ALA A 59 3.48 15.49 16.51
N ASP A 60 3.48 14.22 16.07
CA ASP A 60 3.88 13.91 14.68
C ASP A 60 3.01 12.88 13.94
N ASP A 61 1.69 13.06 14.04
CA ASP A 61 0.71 12.31 13.24
C ASP A 61 0.99 12.40 11.73
N GLN A 62 1.54 13.52 11.24
CA GLN A 62 1.79 13.72 9.83
C GLN A 62 2.84 12.73 9.27
N HIS A 63 3.92 12.48 10.00
CA HIS A 63 4.93 11.50 9.60
C HIS A 63 4.38 10.07 9.65
N ILE A 64 3.56 9.75 10.66
CA ILE A 64 2.88 8.45 10.74
C ILE A 64 1.93 8.25 9.56
N VAL A 65 1.17 9.28 9.17
CA VAL A 65 0.30 9.25 7.98
C VAL A 65 1.13 8.96 6.72
N GLN A 66 2.24 9.65 6.53
CA GLN A 66 3.14 9.43 5.39
C GLN A 66 3.72 8.01 5.36
N ILE A 67 4.11 7.46 6.52
CA ILE A 67 4.59 6.07 6.65
C ILE A 67 3.49 5.09 6.21
N VAL A 68 2.26 5.28 6.69
CA VAL A 68 1.13 4.41 6.36
C VAL A 68 0.80 4.48 4.87
N ASP A 69 0.69 5.69 4.31
CA ASP A 69 0.40 5.89 2.89
C ASP A 69 1.47 5.25 2.01
N TRP A 70 2.74 5.42 2.37
CA TRP A 70 3.84 4.78 1.68
C TRP A 70 3.78 3.25 1.76
N LEU A 71 3.48 2.71 2.95
CA LEU A 71 3.42 1.26 3.18
C LEU A 71 2.29 0.63 2.35
N LEU A 72 1.12 1.27 2.28
CA LEU A 72 -0.02 0.82 1.46
C LEU A 72 0.30 0.91 -0.04
N GLN A 73 0.88 2.03 -0.47
CA GLN A 73 1.29 2.21 -1.86
C GLN A 73 2.30 1.13 -2.27
N TYR A 74 3.28 0.86 -1.42
CA TYR A 74 4.29 -0.15 -1.70
C TYR A 74 3.71 -1.57 -1.72
N ALA A 75 2.83 -1.91 -0.78
CA ALA A 75 2.12 -3.20 -0.80
C ALA A 75 1.34 -3.39 -2.10
N PHE A 76 0.65 -2.34 -2.57
CA PHE A 76 -0.08 -2.37 -3.84
C PHE A 76 0.85 -2.55 -5.05
N GLU A 77 1.98 -1.84 -5.09
CA GLU A 77 2.97 -1.93 -6.16
C GLU A 77 3.60 -3.33 -6.25
N GLN A 78 3.93 -3.92 -5.09
CA GLN A 78 4.44 -5.29 -4.99
C GLN A 78 3.36 -6.36 -5.20
N ARG A 79 2.10 -5.96 -5.39
CA ARG A 79 0.95 -6.87 -5.49
C ARG A 79 0.85 -7.82 -4.29
N ALA A 80 1.15 -7.30 -3.09
CA ALA A 80 1.00 -8.06 -1.87
C ALA A 80 -0.49 -8.37 -1.60
N SER A 81 -0.80 -9.62 -1.25
CA SER A 81 -2.14 -10.03 -0.84
C SER A 81 -2.45 -9.63 0.59
N ASP A 82 -1.44 -9.66 1.46
CA ASP A 82 -1.58 -9.40 2.89
C ASP A 82 -0.41 -8.55 3.40
N ILE A 83 -0.74 -7.64 4.31
CA ILE A 83 0.22 -6.84 5.07
C ILE A 83 0.18 -7.32 6.52
N HIS A 84 1.30 -7.84 7.00
CA HIS A 84 1.46 -8.30 8.37
C HIS A 84 2.24 -7.27 9.17
N LEU A 85 1.58 -6.68 10.15
CA LEU A 85 2.18 -5.81 11.14
C LEU A 85 2.40 -6.60 12.43
N GLU A 86 3.65 -6.79 12.83
CA GLU A 86 4.03 -7.55 14.03
C GLU A 86 4.76 -6.69 15.06
N PRO A 87 4.00 -6.07 15.98
CA PRO A 87 4.57 -5.38 17.12
C PRO A 87 5.38 -6.35 17.99
N ARG A 88 6.61 -5.98 18.34
CA ARG A 88 7.44 -6.70 19.31
C ARG A 88 7.96 -5.70 20.35
N ARG A 89 8.66 -6.22 21.38
CA ARG A 89 9.17 -5.37 22.47
C ARG A 89 10.24 -4.40 22.01
N GLU A 90 11.21 -4.88 21.23
CA GLU A 90 12.37 -4.08 20.82
C GLU A 90 12.25 -3.56 19.38
N ILE A 91 12.07 -4.46 18.42
CA ILE A 91 11.97 -4.14 17.00
C ILE A 91 10.74 -4.82 16.41
N SER A 92 9.84 -4.02 15.85
CA SER A 92 8.62 -4.52 15.22
C SER A 92 8.86 -4.82 13.75
N ASN A 93 8.24 -5.88 13.23
CA ASN A 93 8.44 -6.30 11.84
C ASN A 93 7.21 -5.97 11.00
N VAL A 94 7.45 -5.61 9.74
CA VAL A 94 6.45 -5.54 8.68
C VAL A 94 6.78 -6.60 7.63
N ARG A 95 5.82 -7.46 7.34
CA ARG A 95 5.95 -8.52 6.34
C ARG A 95 4.86 -8.43 5.30
N PHE A 96 5.18 -8.73 4.05
CA PHE A 96 4.20 -8.81 2.97
C PHE A 96 4.04 -10.25 2.50
N ARG A 97 2.80 -10.66 2.22
CA ARG A 97 2.55 -11.89 1.48
C ARG A 97 2.47 -11.55 0.00
N ILE A 98 3.41 -12.02 -0.80
CA ILE A 98 3.48 -11.78 -2.24
C ILE A 98 3.44 -13.15 -2.92
N ASP A 99 2.51 -13.36 -3.84
CA ASP A 99 2.31 -14.64 -4.54
C ASP A 99 2.25 -15.86 -3.60
N GLY A 100 1.67 -15.67 -2.41
CA GLY A 100 1.50 -16.71 -1.39
C GLY A 100 2.71 -16.91 -0.45
N VAL A 101 3.84 -16.25 -0.70
CA VAL A 101 5.06 -16.36 0.11
C VAL A 101 5.21 -15.16 1.03
N MET A 102 5.67 -15.39 2.26
CA MET A 102 5.88 -14.34 3.27
C MET A 102 7.28 -13.74 3.15
N HIS A 103 7.36 -12.42 2.95
CA HIS A 103 8.60 -11.67 2.86
C HIS A 103 8.75 -10.73 4.06
N LYS A 104 9.90 -10.77 4.73
CA LYS A 104 10.24 -9.78 5.76
C LYS A 104 10.77 -8.54 5.05
N THR A 105 10.02 -7.44 5.14
CA THR A 105 10.22 -6.29 4.26
C THR A 105 10.84 -5.12 5.01
N PHE A 106 10.34 -4.79 6.21
CA PHE A 106 10.84 -3.67 7.01
C PHE A 106 10.87 -3.98 8.50
N GLU A 107 11.74 -3.25 9.19
CA GLU A 107 11.81 -3.19 10.64
C GLU A 107 11.46 -1.77 11.09
N LEU A 108 10.55 -1.68 12.07
CA LEU A 108 10.07 -0.44 12.63
C LEU A 108 10.40 -0.39 14.13
N PRO A 109 10.88 0.74 14.65
CA PRO A 109 10.92 0.97 16.09
C PRO A 109 9.51 0.81 16.69
N THR A 110 9.41 0.17 17.86
CA THR A 110 8.14 -0.05 18.56
C THR A 110 7.27 1.20 18.71
N PRO A 111 7.81 2.40 19.03
CA PRO A 111 7.00 3.60 19.13
C PRO A 111 6.35 3.98 17.79
N VAL A 112 7.09 3.90 16.69
CA VAL A 112 6.58 4.17 15.33
C VAL A 112 5.51 3.14 14.95
N MET A 113 5.75 1.85 15.24
CA MET A 113 4.77 0.79 14.98
C MET A 113 3.44 1.01 15.72
N SER A 114 3.50 1.55 16.94
CA SER A 114 2.29 1.87 17.70
C SER A 114 1.47 2.97 17.03
N GLY A 115 2.12 4.02 16.52
CA GLY A 115 1.47 5.09 15.74
C GLY A 115 0.88 4.56 14.44
N VAL A 116 1.63 3.76 13.68
CA VAL A 116 1.17 3.10 12.45
C VAL A 116 -0.08 2.26 12.71
N THR A 117 -0.07 1.44 13.77
CA THR A 117 -1.20 0.60 14.15
C THR A 117 -2.42 1.43 14.55
N ALA A 118 -2.23 2.52 15.30
CA ALA A 118 -3.30 3.43 15.67
C ALA A 118 -3.93 4.12 14.46
N ARG A 119 -3.10 4.58 13.51
CA ARG A 119 -3.58 5.21 12.28
C ARG A 119 -4.42 4.27 11.43
N ILE A 120 -3.99 3.01 11.27
CA ILE A 120 -4.75 2.01 10.51
C ILE A 120 -6.10 1.72 11.16
N LYS A 121 -6.21 1.75 12.50
CA LYS A 121 -7.49 1.55 13.20
C LYS A 121 -8.51 2.66 12.97
N VAL A 122 -8.08 3.84 12.53
CA VAL A 122 -8.94 5.02 12.31
C VAL A 122 -9.47 5.09 10.87
N LEU A 123 -8.84 4.38 9.92
CA LEU A 123 -9.30 4.26 8.53
C LEU A 123 -10.54 3.37 8.43
#